data_AF-X0W815-F1
#
_entry.id   AF-X0W815-F1
#
_cell.length_a   1.000
_cell.length_b   1.000
_cell.length_c   1.000
_cell.angle_alpha   90.00
_cell.angle_beta   90.00
_cell.angle_gamma   90.00
#
_symmetry.space_group_name_H-M   'P 1'
#
loop_
_entity.id
_entity.type
_entity.pdbx_description
1 polymer ?
#
loop_
_entity_poly.entity_id
_entity_poly.type
_entity_poly.pdbx_seq_one_letter_code
_entity_poly.pdbx_strand_id
1 'polypeptide(L)'
;MTVNPESLATLGGSLALAGGLLGSAIGIAIAASAGLATLSEDARQLRNVIILASLPMTQAFYGLIVLILILTTIAPDLPAEG
;
A
#
# COMPACT_ATOMS: atom_id res chain seq x y z
N MET A 1 18.66 -26.10 11.52
CA MET A 1 17.84 -25.27 10.61
C MET A 1 18.49 -23.90 10.53
N THR A 2 19.29 -23.65 9.49
CA THR A 2 19.96 -22.36 9.28
C THR A 2 19.00 -21.49 8.48
N VAL A 3 18.42 -20.49 9.13
CA VAL A 3 17.59 -19.50 8.44
C VAL A 3 18.52 -18.59 7.64
N ASN A 4 18.31 -18.51 6.32
CA ASN A 4 19.11 -17.66 5.46
C ASN A 4 18.71 -16.18 5.64
N PRO A 5 19.67 -15.24 5.76
CA PRO A 5 19.37 -13.81 5.90
C PRO A 5 18.51 -13.24 4.77
N GLU A 6 18.70 -13.71 3.54
CA GLU A 6 17.91 -13.32 2.36
C GLU A 6 16.44 -13.69 2.51
N SER A 7 16.14 -14.87 3.07
CA SER A 7 14.78 -15.32 3.32
C SER A 7 14.08 -14.46 4.38
N LEU A 8 14.82 -13.97 5.38
CA LEU A 8 14.28 -13.02 6.37
C LEU A 8 14.06 -11.63 5.79
N ALA A 9 14.97 -11.17 4.93
CA ALA A 9 14.84 -9.88 4.26
C ALA A 9 13.62 -9.85 3.33
N THR A 10 13.46 -10.87 2.48
CA THR A 10 12.29 -11.02 1.60
C THR A 10 10.99 -11.12 2.38
N LEU A 11 10.97 -11.86 3.50
CA LEU A 11 9.83 -11.90 4.42
C LEU A 11 9.51 -10.50 4.96
N GLY A 12 10.51 -9.74 5.43
CA GLY A 12 10.32 -8.37 5.93
C GLY A 12 9.72 -7.43 4.88
N GLY A 13 10.24 -7.47 3.64
CA GLY A 13 9.71 -6.67 2.54
C GLY A 13 8.28 -7.04 2.16
N SER A 14 7.97 -8.34 2.10
CA SER A 14 6.61 -8.80 1.80
C SER A 14 5.60 -8.41 2.90
N LEU A 15 6.00 -8.46 4.17
CA LEU A 15 5.19 -7.98 5.29
C LEU A 15 4.96 -6.46 5.23
N ALA A 16 5.98 -5.68 4.84
CA ALA A 16 5.83 -4.24 4.64
C ALA A 16 4.79 -3.92 3.55
N LEU A 17 4.86 -4.60 2.40
CA LEU A 17 3.85 -4.45 1.34
C LEU A 17 2.46 -4.92 1.80
N ALA A 18 2.36 -6.08 2.43
CA ALA A 18 1.09 -6.61 2.92
C ALA A 18 0.43 -5.67 3.93
N GLY A 19 1.21 -5.14 4.88
CA GLY A 19 0.74 -4.15 5.84
C GLY A 19 0.29 -2.85 5.18
N GLY A 20 1.05 -2.36 4.19
CA GLY A 20 0.68 -1.18 3.39
C GLY A 20 -0.63 -1.36 2.63
N LEU A 21 -0.81 -2.51 1.97
CA LEU A 21 -2.05 -2.84 1.24
C LEU A 21 -3.26 -2.95 2.17
N LEU A 22 -3.12 -3.66 3.30
CA LEU A 22 -4.19 -3.81 4.29
C LEU A 22 -4.56 -2.46 4.91
N GLY A 23 -3.58 -1.66 5.33
CA GLY A 23 -3.79 -0.34 5.90
C GLY A 23 -4.46 0.62 4.92
N SER A 24 -4.01 0.63 3.66
CA SER A 24 -4.67 1.42 2.60
C SER A 24 -6.10 0.99 2.37
N ALA A 25 -6.39 -0.31 2.25
CA ALA A 25 -7.74 -0.81 2.02
C ALA A 25 -8.70 -0.41 3.16
N ILE A 26 -8.25 -0.54 4.42
CA ILE A 26 -9.02 -0.14 5.60
C ILE A 26 -9.27 1.37 5.58
N GLY A 27 -8.24 2.18 5.31
CA GLY A 27 -8.37 3.64 5.23
C GLY A 27 -9.33 4.08 4.13
N ILE A 28 -9.25 3.46 2.95
CA ILE A 28 -10.17 3.70 1.83
C ILE A 28 -11.60 3.37 2.24
N ALA A 29 -11.84 2.23 2.89
CA ALA A 29 -13.17 1.82 3.35
C ALA A 29 -13.77 2.81 4.36
N ILE A 30 -12.96 3.31 5.30
CA ILE A 30 -13.39 4.31 6.29
C ILE A 30 -13.73 5.64 5.59
N ALA A 31 -12.85 6.14 4.71
CA ALA A 31 -13.09 7.40 4.01
C ALA A 31 -14.29 7.33 3.05
N ALA A 32 -14.43 6.23 2.32
CA ALA A 32 -15.55 6.00 1.42
C ALA A 32 -16.88 5.89 2.20
N SER A 33 -16.92 5.13 3.29
CA SER A 33 -18.14 4.99 4.09
C SER A 33 -18.59 6.31 4.72
N ALA A 34 -17.64 7.15 5.18
CA ALA A 34 -17.96 8.51 5.63
C ALA A 34 -18.53 9.38 4.50
N GLY A 35 -17.99 9.27 3.29
CA GLY A 35 -18.46 10.02 2.12
C GLY A 35 -19.84 9.57 1.57
N LEU A 36 -20.33 8.38 1.94
CA LEU A 36 -21.66 7.92 1.52
C LEU A 36 -22.78 8.81 2.08
N ALA A 37 -22.64 9.30 3.32
CA ALA A 37 -23.60 10.23 3.91
C ALA A 37 -23.62 11.58 3.17
N THR A 38 -22.47 12.02 2.65
CA THR A 38 -22.41 13.22 1.80
C THR A 38 -23.09 12.98 0.46
N LEU A 39 -22.95 11.77 -0.10
CA LEU A 39 -23.56 11.42 -1.38
C LEU A 39 -25.09 11.26 -1.29
N SER A 40 -25.63 10.88 -0.13
CA SER A 40 -27.09 10.86 0.08
C SER A 40 -27.71 12.26 0.10
N GLU A 41 -26.94 13.29 0.50
CA GLU A 41 -27.38 14.69 0.47
C GLU A 41 -27.16 15.32 -0.92
N ASP A 42 -26.00 15.08 -1.54
CA ASP A 42 -25.67 15.62 -2.86
C ASP A 42 -24.86 14.62 -3.71
N ALA A 43 -25.55 13.98 -4.66
CA ALA A 43 -24.97 13.03 -5.59
C ALA A 43 -23.85 13.63 -6.48
N ARG A 44 -23.80 14.95 -6.64
CA ARG A 44 -22.76 15.62 -7.46
C ARG A 44 -21.38 15.58 -6.79
N GLN A 45 -21.31 15.25 -5.49
CA GLN A 45 -20.06 15.20 -4.75
C GLN A 45 -19.27 13.90 -4.90
N LEU A 46 -19.76 12.93 -5.68
CA LEU A 46 -19.08 11.65 -5.91
C LEU A 46 -17.60 11.81 -6.24
N ARG A 47 -17.25 12.78 -7.10
CA ARG A 47 -15.85 13.05 -7.47
C ARG A 47 -14.99 13.40 -6.26
N ASN A 48 -15.49 14.25 -5.37
CA ASN A 48 -14.76 14.68 -4.17
C ASN A 48 -14.60 13.52 -3.19
N VAL A 49 -15.65 12.72 -3.00
CA VAL A 49 -15.62 11.51 -2.15
C VAL A 49 -14.56 10.53 -2.66
N ILE A 50 -14.50 10.28 -3.97
CA ILE A 50 -13.49 9.37 -4.57
C ILE A 50 -12.07 9.93 -4.36
N ILE A 51 -11.86 11.23 -4.56
CA ILE A 51 -10.54 11.86 -4.35
C ILE A 51 -10.11 11.70 -2.89
N LEU A 52 -10.98 12.03 -1.93
CA LEU A 52 -10.67 11.92 -0.51
C LEU A 52 -10.46 10.46 -0.08
N ALA A 53 -11.28 9.54 -0.60
CA ALA A 53 -11.15 8.11 -0.35
C ALA A 53 -9.88 7.51 -0.95
N SER A 54 -9.25 8.15 -1.94
CA SER A 54 -7.98 7.70 -2.52
C SER A 54 -6.74 8.11 -1.71
N LEU A 55 -6.83 9.11 -0.82
CA LEU A 55 -5.69 9.60 -0.03
C LEU A 55 -4.99 8.52 0.83
N PRO A 56 -5.70 7.54 1.44
CA PRO A 56 -5.08 6.46 2.20
C PRO A 56 -4.26 5.48 1.35
N MET A 57 -4.33 5.53 0.02
CA MET A 57 -3.57 4.64 -0.90
C MET A 57 -2.04 4.81 -0.78
N THR A 58 -1.58 5.92 -0.17
CA THR A 58 -0.15 6.17 0.05
C THR A 58 0.56 5.08 0.86
N GLN A 59 -0.13 4.40 1.79
CA GLN A 59 0.48 3.32 2.59
C GLN A 59 0.89 2.11 1.74
N ALA A 60 0.11 1.75 0.72
CA ALA A 60 0.47 0.73 -0.25
C ALA A 60 1.75 1.12 -1.02
N PHE A 61 1.89 2.39 -1.42
CA PHE A 61 3.10 2.87 -2.08
C PHE A 61 4.32 2.80 -1.17
N TYR A 62 4.21 3.21 0.09
CA TYR A 62 5.31 3.10 1.04
C TYR A 62 5.73 1.63 1.26
N GLY A 63 4.78 0.71 1.42
CA GLY A 63 5.07 -0.73 1.52
C GLY A 63 5.73 -1.30 0.27
N LEU A 64 5.30 -0.88 -0.92
CA LEU A 64 5.89 -1.28 -2.20
C LEU A 64 7.32 -0.76 -2.36
N ILE A 65 7.56 0.52 -2.05
CA ILE A 65 8.89 1.12 -2.10
C ILE A 65 9.84 0.37 -1.18
N VAL A 66 9.42 0.06 0.05
CA VAL A 66 10.25 -0.71 1.00
C VAL A 66 10.57 -2.11 0.46
N LEU A 67 9.61 -2.82 -0.14
CA LEU A 67 9.87 -4.11 -0.76
C LEU A 67 10.90 -4.00 -1.90
N ILE A 68 10.75 -3.02 -2.79
CA ILE A 68 11.68 -2.80 -3.92
C ILE A 68 13.10 -2.51 -3.39
N LEU A 69 13.22 -1.64 -2.39
CA LEU A 69 14.51 -1.32 -1.76
C LEU A 69 15.16 -2.56 -1.15
N ILE A 70 14.39 -3.42 -0.49
CA ILE A 70 14.92 -4.66 0.07
C ILE A 70 15.39 -5.60 -1.05
N LEU A 71 14.59 -5.83 -2.08
CA LEU A 71 14.93 -6.74 -3.18
C LEU A 71 16.20 -6.28 -3.90
N THR A 72 16.29 -5.00 -4.24
CA THR A 72 17.48 -4.41 -4.89
C THR A 72 18.72 -4.41 -4.00
N THR A 73 18.55 -4.39 -2.67
CA THR A 73 19.67 -4.45 -1.73
C THR A 73 20.22 -5.86 -1.57
N ILE A 74 19.37 -6.90 -1.56
CA ILE A 74 19.80 -8.29 -1.33
C ILE A 74 20.12 -9.05 -2.63
N ALA A 75 19.60 -8.60 -3.77
CA ALA A 75 19.87 -9.18 -5.07
C ALA A 75 20.50 -8.11 -5.98
N PRO A 76 21.82 -7.86 -5.86
CA PRO A 76 22.51 -6.79 -6.58
C PRO A 76 22.54 -6.98 -8.10
N ASP A 77 22.25 -8.19 -8.60
CA ASP A 77 22.14 -8.49 -10.03
C ASP A 77 20.72 -8.29 -10.60
N LEU A 78 19.76 -7.77 -9.81
CA LEU A 78 18.49 -7.32 -10.36
C LEU A 78 18.77 -6.04 -11.16
N PRO A 79 18.59 -6.06 -12.50
CA PRO A 79 18.78 -4.86 -13.28
C PRO A 79 17.80 -3.79 -12.79
N ALA A 80 18.29 -2.57 -12.58
CA ALA A 80 17.48 -1.43 -12.09
C ALA A 80 16.32 -1.07 -13.04
N GLU A 81 16.36 -1.64 -14.23
CA GLU A 81 15.44 -1.53 -15.36
C GLU A 81 15.19 -2.97 -15.83
N GLY A 82 13.98 -3.47 -15.56
CA GLY A 82 13.62 -4.90 -15.62
C GLY A 82 13.94 -5.62 -16.93
#